data_AF-A0A2D5AG14-F1
#
_entry.id   AF-A0A2D5AG14-F1
#
_cell.length_a   1.000
_cell.length_b   1.000
_cell.length_c   1.000
_cell.angle_alpha   90.00
_cell.angle_beta   90.00
_cell.angle_gamma   90.00
#
_symmetry.space_group_name_H-M   'P 1'
#
loop_
_entity.id
_entity.type
_entity.pdbx_description
1 polymer ?
#
loop_
_entity_poly.entity_id
_entity_poly.type
_entity_poly.pdbx_seq_one_letter_code
_entity_poly.pdbx_strand_id
1 'polypeptide(L)' 'MKRLLSIVAFVALQSHAWAQLPDGSVAPDFTMTDIYGETHNLYSYLDEGMSVILNFSAVWCG' A
#
# COMPACT_ATOMS: atom_id res chain seq x y z
N MET A 1 -20.40 20.93 28.11
CA MET A 1 -21.12 20.44 26.92
C MET A 1 -20.40 20.75 25.61
N LYS A 2 -20.04 22.00 25.30
CA LYS A 2 -19.36 22.37 24.03
C LYS A 2 -18.03 21.61 23.80
N ARG A 3 -17.17 21.52 24.84
CA ARG A 3 -15.90 20.77 24.77
C ARG A 3 -16.09 19.27 24.54
N LEU A 4 -17.17 18.68 25.10
CA LEU A 4 -17.50 17.28 24.89
C LEU A 4 -17.92 17.04 23.43
N LEU A 5 -18.76 17.92 22.88
CA LEU A 5 -19.15 17.89 21.47
C LEU A 5 -17.93 18.01 20.54
N SER A 6 -16.96 18.87 20.88
CA SER A 6 -15.73 19.03 20.09
C SER A 6 -14.85 17.77 20.08
N ILE A 7 -14.74 17.05 21.21
CA ILE A 7 -13.96 15.81 21.30
C ILE A 7 -14.65 14.70 20.49
N VAL A 8 -15.98 14.57 20.60
CA VAL A 8 -16.74 13.58 19.82
C VAL A 8 -16.61 13.82 18.32
N ALA A 9 -16.67 15.08 17.87
CA ALA A 9 -16.47 15.42 16.47
C ALA A 9 -15.05 15.09 15.96
N PHE A 10 -14.02 15.28 16.79
CA PHE A 10 -12.63 14.99 16.42
C PHE A 10 -12.34 13.48 16.31
N VAL A 11 -12.98 12.66 17.14
CA VAL A 11 -12.90 11.19 17.05
C VAL A 11 -13.66 10.67 15.83
N ALA A 12 -14.80 11.27 15.50
CA ALA A 12 -15.60 10.88 14.33
C ALA A 12 -14.93 11.16 12.97
N LEU A 13 -13.95 12.07 12.94
CA LEU A 13 -13.19 12.45 11.73
C LEU A 13 -11.90 11.64 11.54
N GLN A 14 -11.62 10.66 12.38
CA GLN A 14 -10.45 9.78 12.23
C GLN A 14 -10.68 8.81 11.06
N SER A 15 -10.37 9.25 9.85
CA SER A 15 -10.28 8.35 8.70
C SER A 15 -9.05 7.46 8.84
N HIS A 16 -9.25 6.22 9.29
CA HIS A 16 -8.20 5.21 9.26
C HIS A 16 -7.93 4.81 7.80
N ALA A 17 -6.84 5.32 7.21
CA ALA A 17 -6.35 4.80 5.94
C ALA A 17 -5.62 3.47 6.22
N TRP A 18 -6.19 2.36 5.74
CA TRP A 18 -5.54 1.06 5.77
C TRP A 18 -4.58 1.00 4.59
N ALA A 19 -3.32 1.39 4.82
CA ALA A 19 -2.32 1.42 3.76
C ALA A 19 -1.87 0.02 3.32
N GLN A 20 -2.13 -1.01 4.11
CA GLN A 20 -1.77 -2.38 3.83
C GLN A 20 -3.00 -3.23 3.50
N LEU A 21 -2.87 -4.05 2.46
CA LEU A 21 -3.90 -5.01 2.08
C LEU A 21 -4.04 -6.09 3.17
N PRO A 22 -5.26 -6.61 3.44
CA PRO A 22 -5.44 -7.74 4.34
C PRO A 22 -4.66 -8.99 3.87
N ASP A 23 -4.24 -9.83 4.80
CA ASP A 23 -3.59 -11.10 4.50
C ASP A 23 -4.47 -11.98 3.61
N GLY A 24 -3.87 -12.61 2.59
CA GLY A 24 -4.57 -13.47 1.63
C GLY A 24 -5.39 -12.71 0.57
N SER A 25 -5.33 -11.37 0.55
CA SER A 25 -5.89 -10.57 -0.54
C SER A 25 -5.17 -10.84 -1.87
N VAL A 26 -5.89 -10.63 -2.97
CA VAL A 26 -5.30 -10.63 -4.31
C VAL A 26 -4.54 -9.32 -4.49
N ALA A 27 -3.24 -9.42 -4.76
CA ALA A 27 -2.41 -8.26 -5.04
C ALA A 27 -2.91 -7.54 -6.32
N PRO A 28 -3.12 -6.21 -6.28
CA PRO A 28 -3.47 -5.45 -7.48
C PRO A 28 -2.36 -5.55 -8.54
N ASP A 29 -2.76 -5.63 -9.81
CA ASP A 29 -1.80 -5.57 -10.91
C ASP A 29 -1.11 -4.20 -10.96
N PHE A 30 0.19 -4.22 -11.24
CA PHE A 30 0.97 -3.02 -11.45
C PHE A 30 2.02 -3.25 -12.54
N THR A 31 2.33 -2.16 -13.24
CA THR A 31 3.43 -2.09 -14.18
C THR A 31 4.34 -0.95 -13.76
N MET A 32 5.64 -1.21 -13.60
CA MET A 32 6.63 -0.19 -13.28
C MET A 32 7.85 -0.29 -14.18
N THR A 33 8.58 0.81 -14.32
CA THR A 33 9.90 0.83 -14.94
C THR A 33 10.95 0.99 -13.85
N ASP A 34 11.95 0.12 -13.83
CA ASP A 34 13.01 0.16 -12.83
C ASP A 34 14.08 1.24 -13.14
N ILE A 35 15.11 1.28 -12.30
CA ILE A 35 16.22 2.24 -12.43
C ILE A 35 17.12 1.99 -13.65
N TYR A 36 17.03 0.83 -14.28
CA TYR A 36 17.77 0.45 -15.50
C TYR A 36 16.93 0.66 -16.76
N GLY A 37 15.67 1.07 -16.63
CA GLY A 37 14.74 1.27 -17.75
C GLY A 37 13.99 0.01 -18.17
N GLU A 38 14.11 -1.08 -17.42
CA GLU A 38 13.37 -2.32 -17.69
C GLU A 38 11.93 -2.20 -17.18
N THR A 39 10.96 -2.71 -17.95
CA THR A 39 9.55 -2.70 -17.57
C THR A 39 9.17 -4.02 -16.92
N HIS A 40 8.61 -3.93 -15.72
CA HIS A 40 8.17 -5.05 -14.91
C HIS A 40 6.65 -5.00 -14.76
N ASN A 41 5.97 -6.10 -15.04
CA ASN A 41 4.55 -6.28 -14.77
C ASN A 41 4.36 -7.43 -13.76
N LEU A 42 3.60 -7.21 -12.70
CA LEU A 42 3.40 -8.21 -11.63
C LEU A 42 2.87 -9.53 -12.18
N TYR A 43 1.80 -9.48 -12.96
CA TYR A 43 1.09 -10.68 -13.39
C TYR A 43 1.88 -11.49 -14.43
N SER A 44 2.75 -10.85 -15.22
CA SER A 44 3.69 -11.57 -16.09
C SER A 44 4.58 -12.54 -15.30
N TYR A 45 5.04 -12.13 -14.11
CA TYR A 45 5.84 -13.00 -13.23
C TYR A 45 5.01 -14.10 -12.56
N LEU A 46 3.79 -13.77 -12.13
CA LEU A 46 2.90 -14.74 -11.49
C LEU A 46 2.45 -15.81 -12.49
N ASP A 47 2.17 -15.43 -13.74
CA ASP A 47 1.77 -16.35 -14.82
C ASP A 47 2.91 -17.32 -15.21
N GLU A 48 4.17 -16.91 -15.01
CA GLU A 48 5.35 -17.78 -15.14
C GLU A 48 5.57 -18.70 -13.92
N GLY A 49 4.74 -18.60 -12.89
CA GLY A 49 4.79 -19.43 -11.67
C GLY A 49 5.76 -18.93 -10.61
N MET A 50 6.20 -17.67 -10.67
CA MET A 50 7.10 -17.09 -9.67
C MET A 50 6.37 -16.57 -8.44
N SER A 51 7.03 -16.66 -7.29
CA SER A 51 6.63 -15.94 -6.07
C SER A 51 7.30 -14.56 -6.04
N VAL A 52 6.51 -13.50 -5.90
CA VAL A 52 6.99 -12.11 -5.89
C VAL A 52 6.90 -11.53 -4.48
N ILE A 53 7.98 -10.88 -4.03
CA ILE A 53 8.05 -10.15 -2.75
C ILE A 53 8.32 -8.67 -3.06
N LEU A 54 7.43 -7.78 -2.61
CA LEU A 54 7.65 -6.32 -2.67
C LEU A 54 8.27 -5.82 -1.38
N ASN A 55 9.43 -5.18 -1.52
CA ASN A 55 10.10 -4.47 -0.44
C ASN A 55 10.08 -2.96 -0.74
N PHE A 56 9.31 -2.20 0.05
CA PHE A 56 9.23 -0.75 -0.08
C PHE A 56 10.34 -0.09 0.74
N SER A 57 11.17 0.72 0.08
CA SER A 57 12.22 1.50 0.72
C SER A 57 12.35 2.88 0.06
N ALA A 58 13.03 3.80 0.73
CA ALA A 58 13.36 5.11 0.19
C ALA A 58 14.68 5.61 0.77
N VAL A 59 15.30 6.61 0.11
CA VAL A 59 16.61 7.17 0.51
C VAL A 59 16.62 7.85 1.89
N TRP A 60 15.45 8.05 2.48
CA TRP A 60 15.24 8.69 3.78
C TRP A 60 14.74 7.69 4.84
N CYS A 61 14.68 6.40 4.50
CA CYS A 61 14.49 5.34 5.49
C CYS A 61 15.78 5.19 6.32
N GLY A 62 15.64 5.06 7.64
CA GLY A 62 16.73 4.91 8.60
C GLY A 62 16.36 4.01 9.77
#